data_AF-A0A1Y3KYH3-F1
#
_entry.id   AF-A0A1Y3KYH3-F1
#
_cell.length_a   1.000
_cell.length_b   1.000
_cell.length_c   1.000
_cell.angle_alpha   90.00
_cell.angle_beta   90.00
_cell.angle_gamma   90.00
#
_symmetry.space_group_name_H-M   'P 1'
#
loop_
_entity.id
_entity.type
_entity.pdbx_description
1 polymer ?
#
loop_
_entity_poly.entity_id
_entity_poly.type
_entity_poly.pdbx_seq_one_letter_code
_entity_poly.pdbx_strand_id
1 'polypeptide(L)'
;MAKIKIAQNPTFTAEVKIPRIGGESVTVESTFRYMDRAALAKLYDGWNKAFEAHAEKCKAEGASPEQFTAGQVQLQTEQIKAVIAGWGFHDKFTD
;
A
#
# COMPACT_ATOMS: atom_id res chain seq x y z
N MET A 1 2.27 -13.73 -38.30
CA MET A 1 1.26 -13.00 -37.51
C MET A 1 2.00 -12.11 -36.51
N ALA A 2 2.07 -10.81 -36.75
CA ALA A 2 2.70 -9.89 -35.80
C ALA A 2 1.86 -9.88 -34.51
N LYS A 3 2.45 -10.29 -33.38
CA LYS A 3 1.82 -10.11 -32.07
C LYS A 3 1.84 -8.61 -31.79
N ILE A 4 0.69 -7.93 -31.96
CA ILE A 4 0.51 -6.57 -31.46
C ILE A 4 0.71 -6.64 -29.95
N LYS A 5 1.86 -6.19 -29.47
CA LYS A 5 2.18 -6.11 -28.04
C LYS A 5 1.83 -4.69 -27.61
N ILE A 6 0.61 -4.51 -27.09
CA ILE A 6 0.25 -3.26 -26.43
C ILE A 6 1.08 -3.21 -25.15
N ALA A 7 2.07 -2.32 -25.10
CA ALA A 7 2.78 -2.06 -23.85
C ALA A 7 1.74 -1.56 -22.85
N GLN A 8 1.46 -2.34 -21.81
CA GLN A 8 0.64 -1.86 -20.72
C GLN A 8 1.34 -0.67 -20.10
N ASN A 9 0.60 0.43 -19.95
CA ASN A 9 1.08 1.57 -19.21
C ASN A 9 1.47 1.07 -17.80
N PRO A 10 2.71 1.29 -17.33
CA PRO A 10 3.16 0.79 -16.03
C PRO A 10 2.36 1.37 -14.86
N THR A 11 1.50 2.35 -15.10
CA THR A 11 0.64 2.98 -14.10
C THR A 11 -0.77 3.28 -14.62
N PHE A 12 -1.71 3.45 -13.70
CA PHE A 12 -3.04 4.00 -13.97
C PHE A 12 -3.47 4.95 -12.86
N THR A 13 -4.36 5.89 -13.16
CA THR A 13 -4.84 6.89 -12.20
C THR A 13 -6.28 6.60 -11.81
N ALA A 14 -6.63 6.78 -10.54
CA ALA A 14 -8.00 6.67 -10.04
C ALA A 14 -8.24 7.63 -8.87
N GLU A 15 -9.50 8.06 -8.73
CA GLU A 15 -9.96 8.82 -7.57
C GLU A 15 -10.17 7.88 -6.36
N VAL A 16 -9.55 8.23 -5.24
CA VAL A 16 -9.67 7.51 -3.96
C VAL A 16 -10.40 8.39 -2.96
N LYS A 17 -11.45 7.88 -2.34
CA LYS A 17 -12.19 8.59 -1.28
C LYS A 17 -11.57 8.29 0.07
N ILE A 18 -10.89 9.27 0.65
CA ILE A 18 -10.23 9.18 1.95
C ILE A 18 -11.23 9.58 3.05
N PRO A 19 -11.62 8.65 3.94
CA PRO A 19 -12.59 8.96 4.99
C PRO A 19 -12.03 9.96 6.00
N ARG A 20 -12.87 10.88 6.47
CA ARG A 20 -12.56 11.81 7.57
C ARG A 20 -13.44 11.52 8.76
N ILE A 21 -12.87 11.57 9.96
CA ILE A 21 -13.64 11.38 11.20
C ILE A 21 -14.60 12.57 11.36
N GLY A 22 -15.90 12.27 11.45
CA GLY A 22 -16.94 13.28 11.69
C GLY A 22 -17.25 14.20 10.50
N GLY A 23 -16.79 13.89 9.29
CA GLY A 23 -17.04 14.71 8.10
C GLY A 23 -17.10 13.90 6.81
N GLU A 24 -17.34 14.59 5.69
CA GLU A 24 -17.34 13.95 4.38
C GLU A 24 -15.93 13.52 3.97
N SER A 25 -15.84 12.39 3.25
CA SER A 25 -14.59 11.92 2.66
C SER A 25 -14.01 12.94 1.69
N VAL A 26 -12.68 13.00 1.62
CA VAL A 26 -11.96 13.82 0.63
C VAL A 26 -11.59 12.94 -0.55
N THR A 27 -11.91 13.40 -1.76
CA THR A 27 -11.47 12.73 -2.99
C THR A 27 -10.03 13.13 -3.30
N VAL A 28 -9.16 12.13 -3.46
CA VAL A 28 -7.75 12.30 -3.78
C VAL A 28 -7.43 11.47 -5.00
N GLU A 29 -6.95 12.11 -6.06
CA GLU A 29 -6.43 11.41 -7.22
C GLU A 29 -5.14 10.66 -6.84
N SER A 30 -5.04 9.38 -7.21
CA SER A 30 -3.86 8.56 -6.91
C SER A 30 -3.40 7.83 -8.17
N THR A 31 -2.09 7.80 -8.37
CA THR A 31 -1.46 7.04 -9.45
C THR A 31 -0.98 5.71 -8.89
N PHE A 32 -1.49 4.61 -9.43
CA PHE A 32 -1.16 3.25 -9.04
C PHE A 32 -0.19 2.62 -10.01
N ARG A 33 0.67 1.75 -9.49
CA ARG A 33 1.50 0.86 -10.29
C ARG A 33 0.61 -0.25 -10.85
N TYR A 34 0.73 -0.52 -12.14
CA TYR A 34 0.08 -1.67 -12.74
C TYR A 34 0.75 -2.96 -12.26
N MET A 35 -0.05 -3.89 -11.77
CA MET A 35 0.39 -5.22 -11.37
C MET A 35 -0.62 -6.25 -11.88
N ASP A 36 -0.12 -7.31 -12.50
CA ASP A 36 -0.96 -8.46 -12.83
C ASP A 36 -1.31 -9.27 -11.58
N ARG A 37 -2.17 -10.28 -11.74
CA ARG A 37 -2.63 -11.13 -10.63
C ARG A 37 -1.49 -11.87 -9.93
N ALA A 38 -0.45 -12.28 -10.65
CA ALA A 38 0.68 -13.01 -10.07
C ALA A 38 1.60 -12.08 -9.27
N ALA A 39 1.87 -10.89 -9.80
CA ALA A 39 2.61 -9.84 -9.12
C ALA A 39 1.90 -9.41 -7.82
N LEU A 40 0.58 -9.21 -7.86
CA LEU A 40 -0.22 -8.90 -6.67
C LEU A 40 -0.15 -10.03 -5.64
N ALA A 41 -0.31 -11.30 -6.05
CA ALA A 41 -0.23 -12.43 -5.13
C ALA A 41 1.12 -12.51 -4.41
N LYS A 42 2.22 -12.27 -5.14
CA LYS A 42 3.58 -12.22 -4.54
C LYS A 42 3.73 -11.07 -3.55
N LEU A 43 3.14 -9.91 -3.85
CA LEU A 43 3.17 -8.76 -2.96
C LEU A 43 2.43 -9.04 -1.65
N TYR A 44 1.22 -9.63 -1.73
CA TYR A 44 0.45 -10.05 -0.55
C TYR A 44 1.17 -11.10 0.29
N ASP A 45 1.82 -12.09 -0.32
CA ASP A 45 2.64 -13.07 0.41
C ASP A 45 3.75 -12.40 1.23
N GLY A 46 4.43 -11.41 0.65
CA GLY A 46 5.45 -10.63 1.35
C GLY A 46 4.88 -9.84 2.54
N TRP A 47 3.71 -9.22 2.36
CA TRP A 47 3.03 -8.46 3.41
C TRP A 47 2.56 -9.34 4.56
N ASN A 48 2.00 -10.51 4.27
CA ASN A 48 1.57 -11.47 5.30
C ASN A 48 2.77 -11.95 6.12
N LYS A 49 3.88 -12.29 5.47
CA LYS A 49 5.12 -12.69 6.16
C LYS A 49 5.67 -11.57 7.06
N ALA A 50 5.66 -10.33 6.59
CA ALA A 50 6.10 -9.18 7.38
C ALA A 50 5.19 -8.95 8.60
N PHE A 51 3.88 -9.07 8.43
CA PHE A 51 2.91 -9.01 9.52
C PHE A 51 3.16 -10.11 10.56
N GLU A 52 3.28 -11.36 10.12
CA GLU A 52 3.52 -12.52 11.00
C GLU A 52 4.82 -12.37 11.78
N ALA A 53 5.90 -11.95 11.12
CA ALA A 53 7.18 -11.70 11.77
C ALA A 53 7.08 -10.60 12.84
N HIS A 54 6.37 -9.50 12.55
CA HIS A 54 6.14 -8.42 13.52
C HIS A 54 5.29 -8.89 14.70
N ALA A 55 4.23 -9.67 14.44
CA ALA A 55 3.35 -10.21 15.47
C ALA A 55 4.08 -11.17 16.41
N GLU A 56 4.87 -12.10 15.88
CA GLU A 56 5.66 -13.04 16.68
C GLU A 56 6.73 -12.32 17.51
N LYS A 57 7.40 -11.30 16.92
CA LYS A 57 8.34 -10.46 17.66
C LYS A 57 7.66 -9.74 18.83
N CYS A 58 6.55 -9.06 18.58
CA CYS A 58 5.80 -8.34 19.61
C CYS A 58 5.33 -9.26 20.74
N LYS A 59 4.89 -10.47 20.38
CA LYS A 59 4.48 -11.50 21.34
C LYS A 59 5.66 -11.96 22.20
N ALA A 60 6.82 -12.21 21.61
CA ALA A 60 8.02 -12.62 22.32
C ALA A 60 8.55 -11.52 23.27
N GLU A 61 8.41 -10.26 22.88
CA GLU A 61 8.86 -9.09 23.65
C GLU A 61 7.83 -8.60 24.68
N GLY A 62 6.62 -9.19 24.71
CA GLY A 62 5.54 -8.73 25.58
C GLY A 62 5.08 -7.30 25.26
N ALA A 63 5.15 -6.91 23.98
CA ALA A 63 4.87 -5.55 23.54
C ALA A 63 3.43 -5.13 23.83
N SER A 64 3.25 -3.85 24.16
CA SER A 64 1.92 -3.26 24.34
C SER A 64 1.17 -3.16 22.99
N PRO A 65 -0.17 -3.02 23.02
CA PRO A 65 -0.95 -2.75 21.80
C PRO A 65 -0.49 -1.49 21.06
N GLU A 66 0.01 -0.48 21.77
CA GLU A 66 0.54 0.75 21.17
C GLU A 66 1.83 0.47 20.38
N GLN A 67 2.74 -0.31 20.97
CA GLN A 67 3.99 -0.72 20.32
C GLN A 67 3.74 -1.62 19.11
N PHE A 68 2.78 -2.55 19.22
CA PHE A 68 2.36 -3.37 18.09
C PHE A 68 1.80 -2.50 16.95
N THR A 69 0.92 -1.56 17.28
CA THR A 69 0.29 -0.64 16.31
C THR A 69 1.33 0.22 15.60
N ALA A 70 2.36 0.71 16.27
CA ALA A 70 3.42 1.50 15.65
C ALA A 70 4.11 0.75 14.50
N GLY A 71 4.41 -0.54 14.68
CA GLY A 71 4.98 -1.36 13.60
C GLY A 71 4.00 -1.68 12.48
N GLN A 72 2.70 -1.80 12.79
CA GLN A 72 1.65 -1.96 11.78
C GLN A 72 1.51 -0.73 10.89
N VAL A 73 1.58 0.47 11.47
CA VAL A 73 1.55 1.73 10.72
C VAL A 73 2.73 1.81 9.74
N GLN A 74 3.93 1.40 10.19
CA GLN A 74 5.09 1.33 9.30
C GLN A 74 4.84 0.35 8.15
N LEU A 75 4.39 -0.88 8.46
CA LEU A 75 4.08 -1.88 7.43
C LEU A 75 3.06 -1.35 6.42
N GLN A 76 1.96 -0.76 6.87
CA GLN A 76 0.92 -0.21 5.99
C GLN A 76 1.41 0.96 5.15
N THR A 77 2.32 1.78 5.68
CA THR A 77 2.99 2.84 4.91
C THR A 77 3.78 2.26 3.75
N GLU A 78 4.57 1.20 4.00
CA GLU A 78 5.32 0.49 2.95
C GLU A 78 4.40 -0.18 1.92
N GLN A 79 3.26 -0.73 2.37
CA GLN A 79 2.25 -1.30 1.48
C GLN A 79 1.69 -0.27 0.51
N ILE A 80 1.35 0.92 1.01
CA ILE A 80 0.89 2.05 0.19
C ILE A 80 1.99 2.44 -0.81
N LYS A 81 3.22 2.68 -0.34
CA LYS A 81 4.37 3.03 -1.19
C LYS A 81 4.63 2.01 -2.30
N ALA A 82 4.41 0.72 -2.02
CA ALA A 82 4.59 -0.36 -2.98
C ALA A 82 3.54 -0.35 -4.09
N VAL A 83 2.32 0.15 -3.85
CA VAL A 83 1.22 0.13 -4.84
C VAL A 83 0.99 1.47 -5.53
N ILE A 84 1.32 2.60 -4.90
CA ILE A 84 1.20 3.92 -5.52
C ILE A 84 2.54 4.40 -6.09
N ALA A 85 2.45 5.16 -7.17
CA ALA A 85 3.55 5.91 -7.78
C ALA A 85 3.43 7.42 -7.50
N GLY A 86 2.29 7.87 -6.98
CA GLY A 86 2.04 9.25 -6.59
C GLY A 86 0.61 9.44 -6.07
N TRP A 87 0.37 10.59 -5.45
CA TRP A 87 -0.93 11.00 -4.92
C TRP A 87 -1.17 12.49 -5.12
N GLY A 88 -2.43 12.90 -5.01
CA GLY A 88 -2.88 14.28 -5.11
C GLY A 88 -2.95 15.04 -3.79
N PHE A 89 -2.40 14.51 -2.69
CA PHE A 89 -2.29 15.27 -1.44
C PHE A 89 -1.35 16.47 -1.61
N HIS A 90 -1.54 17.51 -0.79
CA HIS A 90 -0.63 18.67 -0.78
C HIS A 90 0.79 18.30 -0.37
N ASP A 91 0.93 17.30 0.51
CA ASP A 91 2.21 16.73 0.87
C ASP A 91 2.83 15.97 -0.29
N LYS A 92 4.13 16.22 -0.52
CA LYS A 92 4.85 15.51 -1.57
C LYS A 92 4.91 14.02 -1.24
N PHE A 93 4.69 13.20 -2.25
CA PHE A 93 5.00 11.77 -2.17
C PHE A 93 6.51 11.59 -2.27
N THR A 94 7.19 11.65 -1.13
CA THR A 94 8.63 11.41 -0.98
C THR A 94 8.87 10.21 -0.09
N ASP A 95 10.04 9.59 -0.21
CA ASP A 95 10.44 8.47 0.65
C ASP A 95 10.73 8.91 2.08
#